data_AF-A0A7C8I119-F1
#
_entry.id   AF-A0A7C8I119-F1
#
_cell.length_a   1.000
_cell.length_b   1.000
_cell.length_c   1.000
_cell.angle_alpha   90.00
_cell.angle_beta   90.00
_cell.angle_gamma   90.00
#
_symmetry.space_group_name_H-M   'P 1'
#
loop_
_entity.id
_entity.type
_entity.pdbx_description
1 polymer ?
#
loop_
_entity_poly.entity_id
_entity_poly.type
_entity_poly.pdbx_seq_one_letter_code
_entity_poly.pdbx_strand_id
1 'polypeptide(L)'
;MNRAQGTCGIAKVYKGPRIQDLHHRARTTRRILTRIKQYQSAVQNLRQMADSTDRHFMEAVIPYSRQENLALAHRMQERLPLELRTLVYKHYWSTYEGDLAKLEQYSWDISTHICPADGSCAYADWDTLPPLVLPPFVGLEAAREAVAVAMEHFRPGAFVLQRYAPELDVFLKSDPFHVGVSYGQHIRAVSVEIQDSIRQTPGSMSPISMSNIQTLKEHLRALLQIRLKRGFELSVCIDCWTSAIDLERTFEILREVYGIFMKQGPAWVRIRPDLTRELFGMKELPDGMLPNYYSMPLEEWRDMYEITSVIEEEAEEHEELEFDESESVP
;
A
#
# COMPACT_ATOMS: atom_id res chain seq x y z
N MET A 1 59.21 13.44 -46.43
CA MET A 1 58.43 13.24 -47.67
C MET A 1 57.22 12.40 -47.36
N ASN A 2 56.02 12.99 -47.27
CA ASN A 2 54.78 12.46 -47.85
C ASN A 2 53.72 13.55 -47.77
N ARG A 3 53.21 13.93 -48.95
CA ARG A 3 52.35 15.07 -49.22
C ARG A 3 50.90 14.75 -48.81
N ALA A 4 50.27 15.71 -48.15
CA ALA A 4 48.82 15.78 -48.02
C ALA A 4 48.17 15.90 -49.41
N GLN A 5 47.29 14.98 -49.77
CA GLN A 5 46.43 15.10 -50.95
C GLN A 5 45.11 15.76 -50.52
N GLY A 6 44.94 17.02 -50.91
CA GLY A 6 43.67 17.73 -50.83
C GLY A 6 42.71 17.21 -51.89
N THR A 7 41.57 16.66 -51.47
CA THR A 7 40.48 16.27 -52.37
C THR A 7 39.71 17.52 -52.80
N CYS A 8 39.76 17.79 -54.10
CA CYS A 8 39.02 18.83 -54.79
C CYS A 8 37.52 18.50 -54.80
N GLY A 9 36.71 19.31 -54.12
CA GLY A 9 35.25 19.17 -54.08
C GLY A 9 34.62 19.60 -55.41
N ILE A 10 34.06 18.65 -56.16
CA ILE A 10 33.23 18.93 -57.34
C ILE A 10 31.89 19.48 -56.85
N ALA A 11 31.66 20.79 -57.07
CA ALA A 11 30.35 21.40 -56.87
C ALA A 11 29.34 20.83 -57.88
N LYS A 12 28.53 19.86 -57.46
CA LYS A 12 27.39 19.36 -58.24
C LYS A 12 26.35 20.47 -58.35
N VAL A 13 26.15 21.01 -59.54
CA VAL A 13 25.06 21.94 -59.86
C VAL A 13 23.73 21.22 -59.64
N TYR A 14 23.04 21.54 -58.55
CA TYR A 14 21.75 20.96 -58.21
C TYR A 14 20.69 21.54 -59.17
N LYS A 15 20.26 20.76 -60.16
CA LYS A 15 19.08 21.09 -60.95
C LYS A 15 17.85 20.87 -60.06
N GLY A 16 17.24 21.95 -59.60
CA GLY A 16 16.02 21.90 -58.80
C GLY A 16 14.91 21.11 -59.52
N PRO A 17 14.01 20.44 -58.78
CA PRO A 17 12.90 19.69 -59.36
C PRO A 17 12.07 20.58 -60.29
N ARG A 18 11.63 20.05 -61.44
CA ARG A 18 10.80 20.81 -62.39
C ARG A 18 9.48 21.17 -61.70
N ILE A 19 8.93 22.35 -61.97
CA ILE A 19 7.66 22.85 -61.38
C ILE A 19 6.51 21.83 -61.51
N GLN A 20 6.49 21.06 -62.59
CA GLN A 20 5.51 19.98 -62.82
C GLN A 20 5.60 18.85 -61.76
N ASP A 21 6.81 18.52 -61.28
CA ASP A 21 7.03 17.50 -60.24
C ASP A 21 6.49 17.96 -58.88
N LEU A 22 6.61 19.26 -58.58
CA LEU A 22 6.08 19.85 -57.35
C LEU A 22 4.55 19.81 -57.32
N HIS A 23 3.88 20.10 -58.45
CA HIS A 23 2.42 19.98 -58.54
C HIS A 23 1.93 18.54 -58.43
N HIS A 24 2.64 17.59 -59.05
CA HIS A 24 2.32 16.17 -58.91
C HIS A 24 2.47 15.71 -57.45
N ARG A 25 3.59 16.06 -56.79
CA ARG A 25 3.80 15.77 -55.37
C ARG A 25 2.72 16.38 -54.49
N ALA A 26 2.38 17.65 -54.70
CA ALA A 26 1.31 18.31 -53.94
C ALA A 26 -0.05 17.61 -54.10
N ARG A 27 -0.42 17.18 -55.32
CA ARG A 27 -1.65 16.41 -55.56
C ARG A 27 -1.62 15.05 -54.87
N THR A 28 -0.51 14.33 -54.96
CA THR A 28 -0.33 13.02 -54.30
C THR A 28 -0.39 13.17 -52.77
N THR A 29 0.31 14.14 -52.20
CA THR A 29 0.25 14.44 -50.76
C THR A 29 -1.17 14.78 -50.33
N ARG A 30 -1.90 15.61 -51.10
CA ARG A 30 -3.30 15.95 -50.78
C ARG A 30 -4.19 14.72 -50.78
N ARG A 31 -4.05 13.82 -51.77
CA ARG A 31 -4.78 12.54 -51.83
C ARG A 31 -4.45 11.62 -50.66
N ILE A 32 -3.18 11.52 -50.28
CA ILE A 32 -2.75 10.72 -49.13
C ILE A 32 -3.36 11.29 -47.84
N LEU A 33 -3.29 12.61 -47.62
CA LEU A 33 -3.87 13.26 -46.45
C LEU A 33 -5.39 13.08 -46.37
N THR A 34 -6.11 13.16 -47.49
CA THR A 34 -7.55 12.87 -47.53
C THR A 34 -7.83 11.42 -47.12
N ARG A 35 -7.05 10.45 -47.61
CA ARG A 35 -7.20 9.04 -47.21
C ARG A 35 -6.88 8.83 -45.73
N ILE A 36 -5.82 9.45 -45.21
CA ILE A 36 -5.49 9.38 -43.78
C ILE A 36 -6.66 9.87 -42.92
N LYS A 37 -7.26 11.02 -43.28
CA LYS A 37 -8.45 11.54 -42.58
C LYS A 37 -9.65 10.60 -42.67
N GLN A 38 -9.89 9.98 -43.82
CA GLN A 38 -10.95 8.99 -43.99
C GLN A 38 -10.71 7.76 -43.12
N TYR A 39 -9.48 7.24 -43.05
CA TYR A 39 -9.15 6.12 -42.17
C TYR A 39 -9.27 6.49 -40.69
N GLN A 40 -8.82 7.68 -40.29
CA GLN A 40 -8.98 8.16 -38.91
C GLN A 40 -10.46 8.24 -38.52
N SER A 41 -11.31 8.79 -39.39
CA SER A 41 -12.76 8.82 -39.16
C SER A 41 -13.38 7.43 -39.11
N ALA A 42 -12.96 6.51 -39.99
CA ALA A 42 -13.44 5.13 -39.98
C ALA A 42 -13.05 4.40 -38.68
N VAL A 43 -11.80 4.55 -38.23
CA VAL A 43 -11.34 3.98 -36.94
C VAL A 43 -12.12 4.55 -35.77
N GLN A 44 -12.39 5.86 -35.76
CA GLN A 44 -13.20 6.50 -34.71
C GLN A 44 -14.64 5.96 -34.69
N ASN A 45 -15.27 5.81 -35.86
CA ASN A 45 -16.62 5.24 -35.96
C ASN A 45 -16.64 3.78 -35.48
N LEU A 46 -15.63 2.98 -35.84
CA LEU A 46 -15.51 1.58 -35.38
C LEU A 46 -15.35 1.50 -33.87
N ARG A 47 -14.58 2.41 -33.25
CA ARG A 47 -14.46 2.49 -31.78
C ARG A 47 -15.81 2.81 -31.13
N GLN A 48 -16.51 3.83 -31.63
CA GLN A 48 -17.84 4.19 -31.11
C GLN A 48 -18.86 3.05 -31.24
N MET A 49 -18.82 2.30 -32.34
CA MET A 49 -19.67 1.12 -32.53
C MET A 49 -19.30 -0.03 -31.61
N ALA A 50 -18.01 -0.27 -31.37
CA ALA A 50 -17.55 -1.25 -30.39
C ALA A 50 -18.04 -0.87 -28.99
N ASP A 51 -17.79 0.38 -28.56
CA ASP A 51 -18.20 0.90 -27.26
C ASP A 51 -19.73 0.83 -27.07
N SER A 52 -20.52 1.12 -28.11
CA SER A 52 -21.98 1.02 -28.02
C SER A 52 -22.47 -0.43 -27.94
N THR A 53 -21.82 -1.33 -28.68
CA THR A 53 -22.16 -2.76 -28.66
C THR A 53 -21.83 -3.37 -27.30
N ASP A 54 -20.65 -3.06 -26.76
CA ASP A 54 -20.23 -3.51 -25.43
C ASP A 54 -21.17 -2.96 -24.35
N ARG A 55 -21.56 -1.69 -24.44
CA ARG A 55 -22.55 -1.10 -23.52
C ARG A 55 -23.87 -1.85 -23.53
N HIS A 56 -24.45 -2.11 -24.71
CA HIS A 56 -25.72 -2.83 -24.81
C HIS A 56 -25.60 -4.28 -24.34
N PHE A 57 -24.47 -4.94 -24.60
CA PHE A 57 -24.19 -6.27 -24.08
C PHE A 57 -24.16 -6.26 -22.54
N MET A 58 -23.43 -5.32 -21.93
CA MET A 58 -23.36 -5.19 -20.47
C MET A 58 -24.70 -4.81 -19.84
N GLU A 59 -25.47 -3.92 -20.49
CA GLU A 59 -26.85 -3.57 -20.09
C GLU A 59 -27.78 -4.79 -20.05
N ALA A 60 -27.55 -5.80 -20.90
CA ALA A 60 -28.32 -7.04 -20.90
C ALA A 60 -27.78 -8.08 -19.90
N VAL A 61 -26.46 -8.21 -19.79
CA VAL A 61 -25.81 -9.25 -18.95
C VAL A 61 -25.86 -8.91 -17.46
N ILE A 62 -25.65 -7.63 -17.09
CA ILE A 62 -25.60 -7.23 -15.68
C ILE A 62 -26.90 -7.56 -14.94
N PRO A 63 -28.11 -7.20 -15.43
CA PRO A 63 -29.35 -7.53 -14.74
C PRO A 63 -29.58 -9.03 -14.57
N TYR A 64 -29.24 -9.83 -15.58
CA TYR A 64 -29.36 -11.29 -15.52
C TYR A 64 -28.41 -11.89 -14.48
N SER A 65 -27.13 -11.51 -14.53
CA SER A 65 -26.12 -11.93 -13.55
C SER A 65 -26.51 -11.53 -12.13
N ARG A 66 -27.03 -10.31 -11.96
CA ARG A 66 -27.54 -9.80 -10.69
C ARG A 66 -28.66 -10.67 -10.15
N GLN A 67 -29.65 -11.00 -10.97
CA GLN A 67 -30.79 -11.82 -10.57
C GLN A 67 -30.37 -13.24 -10.17
N GLU A 68 -29.51 -13.88 -10.96
CA GLU A 68 -29.04 -15.25 -10.69
C GLU A 68 -28.17 -15.30 -9.42
N ASN A 69 -27.25 -14.34 -9.25
CA ASN A 69 -26.40 -14.26 -8.06
C ASN A 69 -27.21 -14.00 -6.79
N LEU A 70 -28.22 -13.12 -6.86
CA LEU A 70 -29.13 -12.86 -5.73
C LEU A 70 -29.90 -14.13 -5.36
N ALA A 71 -30.44 -14.86 -6.35
CA ALA A 71 -31.17 -16.09 -6.12
C ALA A 71 -30.28 -17.18 -5.51
N LEU A 72 -29.03 -17.29 -5.97
CA LEU A 72 -28.05 -18.21 -5.41
C LEU A 72 -27.69 -17.86 -3.96
N ALA A 73 -27.35 -16.59 -3.69
CA ALA A 73 -27.00 -16.11 -2.36
C ALA A 73 -28.14 -16.35 -1.36
N HIS A 74 -29.38 -16.05 -1.74
CA HIS A 74 -30.56 -16.32 -0.93
C HIS A 74 -30.70 -17.81 -0.59
N ARG A 75 -30.59 -18.69 -1.61
CA ARG A 75 -30.66 -20.14 -1.39
C ARG A 75 -29.54 -20.65 -0.48
N MET A 76 -28.34 -20.09 -0.58
CA MET A 76 -27.23 -20.43 0.32
C MET A 76 -27.56 -20.01 1.76
N GLN A 77 -28.07 -18.80 1.96
CA GLN A 77 -28.45 -18.30 3.28
C GLN A 77 -29.56 -19.13 3.93
N GLU A 78 -30.57 -19.53 3.16
CA GLU A 78 -31.70 -20.35 3.64
C GLU A 78 -31.31 -21.78 4.00
N ARG A 79 -30.36 -22.38 3.26
CA ARG A 79 -30.10 -23.83 3.33
C ARG A 79 -28.83 -24.20 4.06
N LEU A 80 -27.84 -23.33 4.09
CA LEU A 80 -26.54 -23.61 4.66
C LEU A 80 -26.36 -22.84 5.96
N PRO A 81 -25.86 -23.47 7.04
CA PRO A 81 -25.43 -22.74 8.23
C PRO A 81 -24.21 -21.86 7.91
N LEU A 82 -23.98 -20.84 8.74
CA LEU A 82 -22.94 -19.82 8.53
C LEU A 82 -21.54 -20.43 8.34
N GLU A 83 -21.23 -21.52 9.03
CA GLU A 83 -19.93 -22.19 8.96
C GLU A 83 -19.68 -22.76 7.56
N LEU A 84 -20.69 -23.36 6.92
CA LEU A 84 -20.57 -23.87 5.56
C LEU A 84 -20.50 -22.74 4.54
N ARG A 85 -21.27 -21.65 4.73
CA ARG A 85 -21.17 -20.46 3.87
C ARG A 85 -19.78 -19.84 3.94
N THR A 86 -19.22 -19.74 5.14
CA THR A 86 -17.84 -19.29 5.38
C THR A 86 -16.83 -20.13 4.58
N LEU A 87 -16.99 -21.45 4.53
CA LEU A 87 -16.12 -22.33 3.72
C LEU A 87 -16.26 -22.06 2.22
N VAL A 88 -17.48 -21.78 1.73
CA VAL A 88 -17.70 -21.39 0.32
C VAL A 88 -16.97 -20.08 0.00
N TYR A 89 -17.09 -19.07 0.85
CA TYR A 89 -16.39 -17.79 0.66
C TYR A 89 -14.87 -17.97 0.73
N LYS A 90 -14.35 -18.77 1.67
CA LYS A 90 -12.93 -19.13 1.72
C LYS A 90 -12.45 -19.76 0.42
N HIS A 91 -13.22 -20.71 -0.09
CA HIS A 91 -12.89 -21.37 -1.35
C HIS A 91 -12.89 -20.39 -2.53
N TYR A 92 -13.88 -19.50 -2.61
CA TYR A 92 -13.95 -18.44 -3.62
C TYR A 92 -12.67 -17.59 -3.59
N TRP A 93 -12.32 -17.03 -2.43
CA TRP A 93 -11.14 -16.18 -2.30
C TRP A 93 -9.82 -16.90 -2.58
N SER A 94 -9.72 -18.19 -2.26
CA SER A 94 -8.54 -19.01 -2.57
C SER A 94 -8.41 -19.36 -4.06
N THR A 95 -9.53 -19.43 -4.79
CA THR A 95 -9.53 -19.84 -6.21
C THR A 95 -9.27 -18.64 -7.13
N TYR A 96 -9.73 -17.46 -6.70
CA TYR A 96 -9.61 -16.22 -7.46
C TYR A 96 -8.61 -15.27 -6.78
N GLU A 97 -7.35 -15.69 -6.69
CA GLU A 97 -6.28 -14.88 -6.07
C GLU A 97 -6.18 -13.47 -6.67
N GLY A 98 -6.42 -13.34 -7.99
CA GLY A 98 -6.46 -12.04 -8.66
C GLY A 98 -7.57 -11.10 -8.16
N ASP A 99 -8.69 -11.64 -7.72
CA ASP A 99 -9.78 -10.85 -7.14
C ASP A 99 -9.48 -10.44 -5.70
N LEU A 100 -8.80 -11.31 -4.93
CA LEU A 100 -8.32 -10.97 -3.60
C LEU A 100 -7.27 -9.85 -3.67
N ALA A 101 -6.31 -9.95 -4.60
CA ALA A 101 -5.29 -8.91 -4.81
C ALA A 101 -5.91 -7.56 -5.23
N LYS A 102 -6.93 -7.58 -6.09
CA LYS A 102 -7.70 -6.36 -6.43
C LYS A 102 -8.41 -5.79 -5.22
N LEU A 103 -9.01 -6.64 -4.39
CA LEU A 103 -9.66 -6.17 -3.16
C LEU A 103 -8.66 -5.57 -2.18
N GLU A 104 -7.48 -6.18 -2.03
CA GLU A 104 -6.40 -5.64 -1.20
C GLU A 104 -5.91 -4.29 -1.73
N GLN A 105 -5.71 -4.17 -3.05
CA GLN A 105 -5.34 -2.91 -3.68
C GLN A 105 -6.43 -1.83 -3.51
N TYR A 106 -7.69 -2.19 -3.77
CA TYR A 106 -8.83 -1.30 -3.58
C TYR A 106 -8.97 -0.83 -2.12
N SER A 107 -8.82 -1.77 -1.19
CA SER A 107 -8.75 -1.53 0.25
C SER A 107 -7.66 -0.51 0.59
N TRP A 108 -6.47 -0.70 0.03
CA TRP A 108 -5.33 0.18 0.24
C TRP A 108 -5.58 1.59 -0.30
N ASP A 109 -6.07 1.69 -1.54
CA ASP A 109 -6.38 2.96 -2.19
C ASP A 109 -7.43 3.73 -1.39
N ILE A 110 -8.47 3.07 -0.85
CA ILE A 110 -9.45 3.71 0.03
C ILE A 110 -8.88 4.06 1.41
N SER A 111 -7.99 3.24 1.96
CA SER A 111 -7.43 3.53 3.28
C SER A 111 -6.48 4.72 3.29
N THR A 112 -5.77 4.93 2.17
CA THR A 112 -4.81 6.02 2.00
C THR A 112 -5.44 7.32 1.53
N HIS A 113 -6.60 7.24 0.87
CA HIS A 113 -7.36 8.41 0.44
C HIS A 113 -8.60 8.50 1.31
N ILE A 114 -8.72 9.55 2.13
CA ILE A 114 -9.91 9.79 2.97
C ILE A 114 -11.15 9.90 2.05
N CYS A 115 -11.79 8.75 1.78
CA CYS A 115 -12.96 8.70 0.93
C CYS A 115 -14.14 9.32 1.68
N PRO A 116 -14.94 10.17 1.03
CA PRO A 116 -16.14 10.71 1.65
C PRO A 116 -17.11 9.58 1.98
N ALA A 117 -17.79 9.69 3.12
CA ALA A 117 -18.72 8.69 3.63
C ALA A 117 -19.94 8.44 2.71
N ASP A 118 -20.17 9.31 1.72
CA ASP A 118 -21.24 9.20 0.75
C ASP A 118 -20.95 8.20 -0.39
N GLY A 119 -19.77 7.55 -0.39
CA GLY A 119 -19.39 6.55 -1.36
C GLY A 119 -18.90 7.12 -2.69
N SER A 120 -18.73 8.45 -2.80
CA SER A 120 -18.24 9.12 -4.02
C SER A 120 -16.71 9.08 -4.18
N CYS A 121 -16.07 7.96 -3.79
CA CYS A 121 -14.62 7.90 -3.82
C CYS A 121 -14.09 7.82 -5.26
N ALA A 122 -13.43 8.88 -5.71
CA ALA A 122 -12.85 8.97 -7.06
C ALA A 122 -11.72 7.95 -7.30
N TYR A 123 -11.17 7.37 -6.22
CA TYR A 123 -10.06 6.43 -6.25
C TYR A 123 -10.50 4.97 -6.37
N ALA A 124 -11.80 4.72 -6.36
CA ALA A 124 -12.36 3.38 -6.23
C ALA A 124 -13.53 3.19 -7.22
N ASP A 125 -13.28 2.43 -8.29
CA ASP A 125 -14.33 2.03 -9.22
C ASP A 125 -15.00 0.76 -8.72
N TRP A 126 -16.20 0.91 -8.15
CA TRP A 126 -17.02 -0.18 -7.65
C TRP A 126 -17.34 -1.23 -8.72
N ASP A 127 -17.38 -0.84 -9.99
CA ASP A 127 -17.67 -1.76 -11.09
C ASP A 127 -16.51 -2.74 -11.35
N THR A 128 -15.33 -2.49 -10.77
CA THR A 128 -14.17 -3.39 -10.84
C THR A 128 -14.14 -4.44 -9.73
N LEU A 129 -15.00 -4.30 -8.72
CA LEU A 129 -15.05 -5.22 -7.59
C LEU A 129 -15.72 -6.55 -7.99
N PRO A 130 -15.30 -7.68 -7.37
CA PRO A 130 -15.97 -8.95 -7.56
C PRO A 130 -17.47 -8.84 -7.21
N PRO A 131 -18.40 -9.41 -8.01
CA PRO A 131 -19.83 -9.34 -7.73
C PRO A 131 -20.23 -9.82 -6.32
N LEU A 132 -19.43 -10.71 -5.74
CA LEU A 132 -19.63 -11.28 -4.42
C LEU A 132 -19.56 -10.27 -3.27
N VAL A 133 -18.89 -9.13 -3.45
CA VAL A 133 -18.83 -8.06 -2.42
C VAL A 133 -19.85 -6.95 -2.67
N LEU A 134 -20.61 -7.03 -3.77
CA LEU A 134 -21.55 -5.99 -4.19
C LEU A 134 -22.98 -6.34 -3.71
N PRO A 135 -23.56 -5.57 -2.77
CA PRO A 135 -24.94 -5.82 -2.31
C PRO A 135 -25.98 -5.91 -3.42
N PRO A 136 -25.90 -5.13 -4.53
CA PRO A 136 -26.84 -5.30 -5.64
C PRO A 136 -26.84 -6.71 -6.24
N PHE A 137 -25.73 -7.45 -6.20
CA PHE A 137 -25.58 -8.78 -6.83
C PHE A 137 -25.86 -9.94 -5.88
N VAL A 138 -25.59 -9.81 -4.59
CA VAL A 138 -25.73 -10.94 -3.65
C VAL A 138 -26.57 -10.61 -2.42
N GLY A 139 -27.01 -9.37 -2.27
CA GLY A 139 -27.69 -8.89 -1.07
C GLY A 139 -26.69 -8.47 0.02
N LEU A 140 -27.13 -7.60 0.93
CA LEU A 140 -26.25 -6.99 1.93
C LEU A 140 -25.63 -8.03 2.88
N GLU A 141 -26.40 -9.01 3.32
CA GLU A 141 -25.94 -10.01 4.28
C GLU A 141 -24.88 -10.95 3.67
N ALA A 142 -25.09 -11.43 2.44
CA ALA A 142 -24.10 -12.27 1.76
C ALA A 142 -22.83 -11.49 1.41
N ALA A 143 -22.97 -10.23 0.99
CA ALA A 143 -21.82 -9.35 0.74
C ALA A 143 -21.02 -9.13 2.03
N ARG A 144 -21.70 -8.85 3.16
CA ARG A 144 -21.07 -8.70 4.48
C ARG A 144 -20.31 -9.96 4.89
N GLU A 145 -20.91 -11.14 4.75
CA GLU A 145 -20.25 -12.41 5.06
C GLU A 145 -19.01 -12.63 4.17
N ALA A 146 -19.14 -12.40 2.87
CA ALA A 146 -18.03 -12.56 1.92
C ALA A 146 -16.86 -11.62 2.21
N VAL A 147 -17.14 -10.34 2.47
CA VAL A 147 -16.13 -9.32 2.82
C VAL A 147 -15.48 -9.63 4.17
N ALA A 148 -16.26 -10.06 5.17
CA ALA A 148 -15.73 -10.47 6.46
C ALA A 148 -14.72 -11.63 6.32
N VAL A 149 -15.01 -12.59 5.44
CA VAL A 149 -14.07 -13.68 5.14
C VAL A 149 -12.87 -13.16 4.35
N ALA A 150 -13.05 -12.30 3.35
CA ALA A 150 -11.95 -11.71 2.58
C ALA A 150 -10.95 -10.98 3.52
N MET A 151 -11.46 -10.14 4.42
CA MET A 151 -10.66 -9.41 5.41
C MET A 151 -9.89 -10.29 6.39
N GLU A 152 -10.34 -11.52 6.65
CA GLU A 152 -9.57 -12.48 7.44
C GLU A 152 -8.38 -13.08 6.67
N HIS A 153 -8.43 -13.05 5.33
CA HIS A 153 -7.34 -13.51 4.46
C HIS A 153 -6.43 -12.36 4.02
N PHE A 154 -6.94 -11.13 4.03
CA PHE A 154 -6.12 -9.95 3.82
C PHE A 154 -4.96 -9.99 4.81
N ARG A 155 -3.76 -10.01 4.24
CA ARG A 155 -2.57 -9.53 4.92
C ARG A 155 -2.37 -8.14 4.37
N PRO A 156 -3.11 -7.13 4.88
CA PRO A 156 -2.89 -5.79 4.38
C PRO A 156 -1.38 -5.51 4.44
N GLY A 157 -0.86 -4.97 3.33
CA GLY A 157 0.52 -4.54 3.24
C GLY A 157 0.88 -3.66 4.44
N ALA A 158 2.17 -3.47 4.69
CA ALA A 158 2.64 -2.63 5.80
C ALA A 158 1.90 -1.28 5.82
N PHE A 159 1.12 -1.02 6.87
CA PHE A 159 0.55 0.29 7.15
C PHE A 159 1.67 1.21 7.56
N VAL A 160 2.00 2.14 6.69
CA VAL A 160 3.04 3.12 6.96
C VAL A 160 2.45 4.26 7.77
N LEU A 161 2.78 4.32 9.07
CA LEU A 161 2.54 5.49 9.89
C LEU A 161 3.54 6.58 9.49
N GLN A 162 3.13 7.42 8.53
CA GLN A 162 3.85 8.65 8.22
C GLN A 162 3.44 9.75 9.18
N ARG A 163 4.45 10.50 9.63
CA ARG A 163 4.52 11.83 10.29
C ARG A 163 3.34 12.42 11.11
N TYR A 164 2.07 12.21 10.77
CA TYR A 164 0.91 12.88 11.37
C TYR A 164 -0.42 12.13 11.21
N ALA A 165 -0.45 10.80 11.31
CA ALA A 165 -1.63 10.05 10.88
C ALA A 165 -2.60 9.64 12.03
N PRO A 166 -3.75 10.32 12.22
CA PRO A 166 -4.95 9.71 12.85
C PRO A 166 -5.50 8.52 12.04
N GLU A 167 -4.83 8.17 10.95
CA GLU A 167 -5.24 7.21 9.94
C GLU A 167 -5.31 5.79 10.49
N LEU A 168 -4.57 5.41 11.54
CA LEU A 168 -4.73 4.06 12.09
C LEU A 168 -6.10 3.87 12.73
N ASP A 169 -6.59 4.85 13.49
CA ASP A 169 -7.93 4.81 14.06
C ASP A 169 -9.00 4.84 12.96
N VAL A 170 -8.83 5.74 11.98
CA VAL A 170 -9.73 5.85 10.82
C VAL A 170 -9.75 4.56 10.01
N PHE A 171 -8.58 3.97 9.76
CA PHE A 171 -8.40 2.70 9.06
C PHE A 171 -9.09 1.57 9.81
N LEU A 172 -8.84 1.40 11.10
CA LEU A 172 -9.45 0.33 11.88
C LEU A 172 -10.99 0.45 11.94
N LYS A 173 -11.51 1.68 11.86
CA LYS A 173 -12.95 1.97 11.82
C LYS A 173 -13.54 1.98 10.42
N SER A 174 -12.74 2.02 9.36
CA SER A 174 -13.25 2.16 8.00
C SER A 174 -13.95 0.89 7.53
N ASP A 175 -14.99 1.10 6.74
CA ASP A 175 -15.77 0.08 6.05
C ASP A 175 -15.68 0.37 4.54
N PRO A 176 -14.55 0.02 3.90
CA PRO A 176 -14.22 0.42 2.53
C PRO A 176 -15.22 -0.13 1.49
N PHE A 177 -15.97 -1.17 1.85
CA PHE A 177 -16.96 -1.80 1.01
C PHE A 177 -18.39 -1.38 1.37
N HIS A 178 -18.58 -0.53 2.38
CA HIS A 178 -19.86 -0.01 2.87
C HIS A 178 -20.91 -1.13 3.11
N VAL A 179 -20.47 -2.28 3.62
CA VAL A 179 -21.35 -3.44 3.93
C VAL A 179 -21.52 -3.68 5.44
N GLY A 180 -21.00 -2.77 6.25
CA GLY A 180 -20.97 -2.84 7.71
C GLY A 180 -19.86 -3.75 8.24
N VAL A 181 -18.72 -3.84 7.54
CA VAL A 181 -17.56 -4.66 7.94
C VAL A 181 -16.35 -3.75 8.09
N SER A 182 -15.92 -3.52 9.34
CA SER A 182 -14.73 -2.72 9.61
C SER A 182 -13.46 -3.56 9.77
N TYR A 183 -12.30 -3.00 9.42
CA TYR A 183 -11.03 -3.70 9.55
C TYR A 183 -10.75 -4.16 10.97
N GLY A 184 -10.92 -3.29 11.97
CA GLY A 184 -10.60 -3.60 13.37
C GLY A 184 -11.37 -4.81 13.94
N GLN A 185 -12.51 -5.16 13.36
CA GLN A 185 -13.27 -6.35 13.74
C GLN A 185 -12.81 -7.63 13.01
N HIS A 186 -12.26 -7.49 11.79
CA HIS A 186 -12.03 -8.61 10.90
C HIS A 186 -10.57 -8.98 10.65
N ILE A 187 -9.66 -8.01 10.71
CA ILE A 187 -8.24 -8.16 10.41
C ILE A 187 -7.57 -9.22 11.29
N ARG A 188 -6.70 -10.02 10.68
CA ARG A 188 -5.88 -11.03 11.39
C ARG A 188 -4.39 -10.69 11.41
N ALA A 189 -3.94 -9.82 10.53
CA ALA A 189 -2.56 -9.36 10.50
C ALA A 189 -2.55 -7.85 10.30
N VAL A 190 -1.84 -7.12 11.14
CA VAL A 190 -1.56 -5.70 10.95
C VAL A 190 -0.05 -5.55 10.94
N SER A 191 0.48 -4.91 9.90
CA SER A 191 1.86 -4.45 9.91
C SER A 191 1.85 -2.93 10.04
N VAL A 192 2.56 -2.37 11.01
CA VAL A 192 2.63 -0.93 11.30
C VAL A 192 4.07 -0.49 11.11
N GLU A 193 4.37 0.29 10.09
CA GLU A 193 5.69 0.85 9.83
C GLU A 193 5.80 2.26 10.43
N ILE A 194 6.70 2.42 11.38
CA ILE A 194 6.99 3.67 12.08
C ILE A 194 8.16 4.33 11.35
N GLN A 195 7.90 5.37 10.55
CA GLN A 195 8.92 6.02 9.73
C GLN A 195 9.75 7.07 10.49
N ASP A 196 11.03 7.22 10.10
CA ASP A 196 11.96 8.25 10.60
C ASP A 196 11.45 9.69 10.37
N SER A 197 10.43 9.87 9.52
CA SER A 197 9.72 11.14 9.36
C SER A 197 9.25 11.74 10.69
N ILE A 198 9.08 10.95 11.75
CA ILE A 198 8.82 11.46 13.11
C ILE A 198 9.88 12.48 13.56
N ARG A 199 11.11 12.39 13.03
CA ARG A 199 12.15 13.42 13.15
C ARG A 199 11.85 14.57 12.18
N GLN A 200 12.02 15.82 12.63
CA GLN A 200 11.69 17.01 11.82
C GLN A 200 12.51 17.13 10.51
N THR A 201 13.62 16.40 10.42
CA THR A 201 14.45 16.31 9.23
C THR A 201 14.84 14.84 9.03
N PRO A 202 14.53 14.20 7.89
CA PRO A 202 14.95 12.83 7.61
C PRO A 202 16.47 12.68 7.74
N GLY A 203 16.93 11.64 8.44
CA GLY A 203 18.36 11.42 8.68
C GLY A 203 18.99 12.37 9.71
N SER A 204 18.21 13.25 10.35
CA SER A 204 18.68 13.97 11.52
C SER A 204 18.88 12.98 12.67
N MET A 205 20.04 13.04 13.30
CA MET A 205 20.33 12.25 14.49
C MET A 205 19.68 12.85 15.77
N SER A 206 18.97 13.98 15.67
CA SER A 206 18.30 14.61 16.81
C SER A 206 17.24 13.70 17.46
N PRO A 207 17.19 13.63 18.81
CA PRO A 207 16.20 12.85 19.54
C PRO A 207 14.76 13.17 19.11
N ILE A 208 13.90 12.15 18.99
CA ILE A 208 12.47 12.36 18.79
C ILE A 208 11.91 13.25 19.92
N SER A 209 11.18 14.30 19.55
CA SER A 209 10.57 15.20 20.54
C SER A 209 9.53 14.48 21.41
N MET A 210 9.41 14.89 22.69
CA MET A 210 8.41 14.32 23.60
C MET A 210 6.97 14.46 23.09
N SER A 211 6.66 15.54 22.37
CA SER A 211 5.34 15.74 21.74
C SER A 211 5.07 14.68 20.67
N ASN A 212 6.09 14.33 19.87
CA ASN A 212 5.96 13.32 18.82
C ASN A 212 5.83 11.91 19.42
N ILE A 213 6.59 11.61 20.49
CA ILE A 213 6.46 10.37 21.26
C ILE A 213 5.02 10.20 21.77
N GLN A 214 4.46 11.26 22.37
CA GLN A 214 3.10 11.22 22.90
C GLN A 214 2.05 11.03 21.79
N THR A 215 2.22 11.72 20.66
CA THR A 215 1.35 11.57 19.48
C THR A 215 1.40 10.14 18.92
N LEU A 216 2.60 9.57 18.74
CA LEU A 216 2.78 8.20 18.27
C LEU A 216 2.12 7.20 19.23
N LYS A 217 2.28 7.41 20.55
CA LYS A 217 1.64 6.59 21.58
C LYS A 217 0.11 6.64 21.49
N GLU A 218 -0.46 7.81 21.27
CA GLU A 218 -1.91 7.98 21.08
C GLU A 218 -2.43 7.28 19.83
N HIS A 219 -1.69 7.34 18.72
CA HIS A 219 -2.07 6.62 17.50
C HIS A 219 -1.96 5.10 17.67
N LEU A 220 -0.87 4.60 18.27
CA LEU A 220 -0.69 3.16 18.50
C LEU A 220 -1.72 2.59 19.47
N ARG A 221 -2.32 3.39 20.36
CA ARG A 221 -3.47 2.97 21.18
C ARG A 221 -4.70 2.59 20.34
N ALA A 222 -4.83 3.06 19.10
CA ALA A 222 -5.90 2.61 18.21
C ALA A 222 -5.84 1.10 17.96
N LEU A 223 -4.64 0.47 18.00
CA LEU A 223 -4.49 -0.98 17.91
C LEU A 223 -5.28 -1.73 18.99
N LEU A 224 -5.51 -1.11 20.15
CA LEU A 224 -6.31 -1.70 21.23
C LEU A 224 -7.80 -1.87 20.88
N GLN A 225 -8.27 -1.23 19.81
CA GLN A 225 -9.62 -1.40 19.30
C GLN A 225 -9.77 -2.67 18.46
N ILE A 226 -8.65 -3.30 18.07
CA ILE A 226 -8.67 -4.54 17.30
C ILE A 226 -9.19 -5.65 18.21
N ARG A 227 -10.21 -6.35 17.72
CA ARG A 227 -10.69 -7.56 18.37
C ARG A 227 -9.68 -8.68 18.13
N LEU A 228 -8.89 -9.02 19.15
CA LEU A 228 -7.91 -10.10 19.03
C LEU A 228 -8.57 -11.44 18.74
N LYS A 229 -8.06 -12.12 17.72
CA LYS A 229 -8.48 -13.45 17.29
C LYS A 229 -7.32 -14.42 17.48
N ARG A 230 -7.62 -15.72 17.55
CA ARG A 230 -6.57 -16.76 17.54
C ARG A 230 -5.74 -16.63 16.26
N GLY A 231 -4.41 -16.56 16.43
CA GLY A 231 -3.47 -16.38 15.32
C GLY A 231 -3.42 -14.95 14.78
N PHE A 232 -3.82 -13.96 15.57
CA PHE A 232 -3.60 -12.55 15.21
C PHE A 232 -2.10 -12.24 15.24
N GLU A 233 -1.63 -11.55 14.20
CA GLU A 233 -0.25 -11.12 14.02
C GLU A 233 -0.17 -9.59 14.00
N LEU A 234 0.61 -9.00 14.91
CA LEU A 234 1.00 -7.59 14.84
C LEU A 234 2.47 -7.56 14.44
N SER A 235 2.77 -7.04 13.25
CA SER A 235 4.12 -6.66 12.88
C SER A 235 4.29 -5.17 13.14
N VAL A 236 5.29 -4.75 13.90
CA VAL A 236 5.68 -3.33 13.95
C VAL A 236 7.00 -3.21 13.22
N CYS A 237 6.97 -2.62 12.04
CA CYS A 237 8.16 -2.23 11.32
C CYS A 237 8.69 -0.93 11.93
N ILE A 238 9.94 -0.89 12.37
CA ILE A 238 10.54 0.34 12.88
C ILE A 238 11.59 0.75 11.88
N ASP A 239 11.33 1.83 11.17
CA ASP A 239 12.30 2.44 10.28
C ASP A 239 13.25 3.31 11.14
N CYS A 240 14.01 2.67 12.03
CA CYS A 240 14.95 3.34 12.92
C CYS A 240 16.29 3.49 12.19
N TRP A 241 16.41 4.48 11.33
CA TRP A 241 17.64 4.74 10.57
C TRP A 241 18.86 5.09 11.43
N THR A 242 18.69 5.36 12.74
CA THR A 242 19.58 6.30 13.42
C THR A 242 20.06 5.96 14.83
N SER A 243 19.33 5.25 15.71
CA SER A 243 19.91 4.93 17.03
C SER A 243 19.29 3.77 17.83
N ALA A 244 20.11 3.12 18.66
CA ALA A 244 19.67 2.18 19.70
C ALA A 244 18.75 2.85 20.75
N ILE A 245 18.99 4.13 21.04
CA ILE A 245 18.14 4.92 21.95
C ILE A 245 16.70 5.00 21.43
N ASP A 246 16.52 5.15 20.12
CA ASP A 246 15.19 5.23 19.51
C ASP A 246 14.49 3.88 19.47
N LEU A 247 15.24 2.78 19.33
CA LEU A 247 14.70 1.44 19.50
C LEU A 247 14.09 1.26 20.89
N GLU A 248 14.83 1.62 21.94
CA GLU A 248 14.35 1.55 23.33
C GLU A 248 13.11 2.42 23.56
N ARG A 249 13.11 3.65 23.05
CA ARG A 249 11.94 4.54 23.14
C ARG A 249 10.74 3.95 22.43
N THR A 250 10.93 3.33 21.28
CA THR A 250 9.85 2.68 20.55
C THR A 250 9.30 1.49 21.33
N PHE A 251 10.17 0.71 21.97
CA PHE A 251 9.74 -0.36 22.87
C PHE A 251 8.94 0.20 24.05
N GLU A 252 9.36 1.31 24.63
CA GLU A 252 8.61 1.94 25.71
C GLU A 252 7.22 2.43 25.26
N ILE A 253 7.12 2.99 24.06
CA ILE A 253 5.83 3.41 23.47
C ILE A 253 4.90 2.20 23.27
N LEU A 254 5.44 1.08 22.80
CA LEU A 254 4.68 -0.16 22.55
C LEU A 254 4.29 -0.92 23.82
N ARG A 255 4.87 -0.60 24.98
CA ARG A 255 4.71 -1.35 26.24
C ARG A 255 3.24 -1.59 26.60
N GLU A 256 2.41 -0.56 26.46
CA GLU A 256 0.98 -0.63 26.77
C GLU A 256 0.25 -1.59 25.82
N VAL A 257 0.46 -1.43 24.50
CA VAL A 257 -0.16 -2.27 23.46
C VAL A 257 0.27 -3.73 23.60
N TYR A 258 1.57 -3.96 23.73
CA TYR A 258 2.14 -5.29 23.94
C TYR A 258 1.56 -5.96 25.19
N GLY A 259 1.55 -5.26 26.33
CA GLY A 259 1.06 -5.79 27.59
C GLY A 259 -0.41 -6.18 27.54
N ILE A 260 -1.26 -5.40 26.85
CA ILE A 260 -2.68 -5.74 26.67
C ILE A 260 -2.85 -6.93 25.73
N PHE A 261 -2.11 -6.96 24.61
CA PHE A 261 -2.21 -8.04 23.63
C PHE A 261 -1.78 -9.37 24.22
N MET A 262 -0.68 -9.41 24.97
CA MET A 262 -0.20 -10.61 25.65
C MET A 262 -1.20 -11.13 26.71
N LYS A 263 -1.98 -10.26 27.36
CA LYS A 263 -3.01 -10.66 28.33
C LYS A 263 -4.25 -11.26 27.67
N GLN A 264 -4.61 -10.79 26.47
CA GLN A 264 -5.83 -11.22 25.77
C GLN A 264 -5.64 -12.52 24.98
N GLY A 265 -4.41 -12.99 24.78
CA GLY A 265 -4.10 -14.27 24.18
C GLY A 265 -2.72 -14.27 23.51
N PRO A 266 -2.32 -15.38 22.86
CA PRO A 266 -1.10 -15.42 22.07
C PRO A 266 -1.30 -14.62 20.77
N ALA A 267 -1.28 -13.29 20.88
CA ALA A 267 -1.02 -12.42 19.77
C ALA A 267 0.47 -12.53 19.43
N TRP A 268 0.77 -12.79 18.17
CA TRP A 268 2.14 -12.82 17.70
C TRP A 268 2.55 -11.39 17.39
N VAL A 269 3.17 -10.72 18.36
CA VAL A 269 3.76 -9.41 18.16
C VAL A 269 5.18 -9.60 17.68
N ARG A 270 5.43 -9.33 16.39
CA ARG A 270 6.77 -9.32 15.80
C ARG A 270 7.18 -7.87 15.60
N ILE A 271 8.34 -7.49 16.12
CA ILE A 271 8.97 -6.23 15.72
C ILE A 271 9.99 -6.56 14.66
N ARG A 272 9.94 -5.86 13.53
CA ARG A 272 10.96 -5.94 12.48
C ARG A 272 11.55 -4.55 12.36
N PRO A 273 12.82 -4.32 12.64
CA PRO A 273 13.43 -3.09 12.14
C PRO A 273 13.46 -3.16 10.60
N ASP A 274 13.21 -2.04 9.94
CA ASP A 274 13.52 -1.91 8.52
C ASP A 274 15.03 -1.64 8.39
N LEU A 275 15.79 -2.72 8.31
CA LEU A 275 17.25 -2.69 8.27
C LEU A 275 17.74 -2.49 6.83
N THR A 276 17.34 -1.40 6.20
CA THR A 276 17.95 -0.97 4.92
C THR A 276 19.44 -0.64 5.10
N ARG A 277 19.85 -0.26 6.31
CA ARG A 277 21.21 -0.36 6.84
C ARG A 277 21.28 -1.53 7.81
N GLU A 278 22.32 -2.35 7.73
CA GLU A 278 22.65 -3.34 8.76
C GLU A 278 22.88 -2.61 10.09
N LEU A 279 21.83 -2.35 10.89
CA LEU A 279 22.05 -1.88 12.25
C LEU A 279 22.87 -2.96 12.95
N PHE A 280 24.05 -2.59 13.42
CA PHE A 280 24.91 -3.46 14.23
C PHE A 280 25.37 -4.72 13.49
N GLY A 281 25.41 -4.73 12.15
CA GLY A 281 25.69 -5.94 11.36
C GLY A 281 24.59 -7.01 11.46
N MET A 282 23.47 -6.71 12.14
CA MET A 282 22.31 -7.60 12.22
C MET A 282 21.40 -7.35 11.02
N LYS A 283 20.90 -8.44 10.42
CA LYS A 283 19.89 -8.38 9.36
C LYS A 283 18.46 -8.45 9.89
N GLU A 284 18.29 -8.96 11.11
CA GLU A 284 17.01 -9.11 11.81
C GLU A 284 17.28 -9.01 13.32
N LEU A 285 16.35 -8.43 14.10
CA LEU A 285 16.47 -8.51 15.57
C LEU A 285 16.24 -9.96 16.02
N PRO A 286 16.97 -10.44 17.04
CA PRO A 286 16.73 -11.75 17.60
C PRO A 286 15.27 -11.92 18.05
N ASP A 287 14.66 -13.06 17.70
CA ASP A 287 13.38 -13.46 18.25
C ASP A 287 13.47 -13.46 19.78
N GLY A 288 12.61 -12.65 20.43
CA GLY A 288 12.60 -12.51 21.89
C GLY A 288 13.15 -11.19 22.43
N MET A 289 13.75 -10.33 21.59
CA MET A 289 14.31 -9.05 22.05
C MET A 289 13.27 -8.17 22.77
N LEU A 290 12.07 -8.01 22.21
CA LEU A 290 10.99 -7.25 22.82
C LEU A 290 10.42 -7.90 24.10
N PRO A 291 10.03 -9.20 24.10
CA PRO A 291 9.64 -9.87 25.34
C PRO A 291 10.68 -9.72 26.46
N ASN A 292 11.96 -9.87 26.10
CA ASN A 292 13.07 -9.74 27.03
C ASN A 292 13.13 -8.33 27.62
N TYR A 293 13.04 -7.29 26.77
CA TYR A 293 13.00 -5.89 27.20
C TYR A 293 11.95 -5.61 28.27
N TYR A 294 10.78 -6.24 28.18
CA TYR A 294 9.71 -6.06 29.18
C TYR A 294 9.81 -6.96 30.41
N SER A 295 10.71 -7.95 30.41
CA SER A 295 10.79 -8.99 31.44
C SER A 295 12.03 -8.90 32.34
N MET A 296 13.05 -8.15 31.95
CA MET A 296 14.30 -8.00 32.70
C MET A 296 14.67 -6.53 32.92
N PRO A 297 15.58 -6.23 33.87
CA PRO A 297 16.16 -4.90 34.03
C PRO A 297 16.77 -4.37 32.71
N LEU A 298 16.72 -3.05 32.51
CA LEU A 298 17.17 -2.43 31.27
C LEU A 298 18.66 -2.67 31.01
N GLU A 299 19.48 -2.62 32.05
CA GLU A 299 20.92 -2.86 31.98
C GLU A 299 21.22 -4.29 31.53
N GLU A 300 20.55 -5.28 32.13
CA GLU A 300 20.70 -6.69 31.73
C GLU A 300 20.26 -6.92 30.28
N TRP A 301 19.19 -6.26 29.84
CA TRP A 301 18.73 -6.34 28.47
C TRP A 301 19.74 -5.73 27.49
N ARG A 302 20.29 -4.55 27.81
CA ARG A 302 21.29 -3.88 26.98
C ARG A 302 22.55 -4.73 26.85
N ASP A 303 23.04 -5.29 27.96
CA ASP A 303 24.22 -6.15 27.96
C ASP A 303 24.01 -7.44 27.15
N MET A 304 22.83 -8.06 27.28
CA MET A 304 22.50 -9.30 26.56
C MET A 304 22.47 -9.11 25.03
N TYR A 305 22.14 -7.91 24.54
CA TYR A 305 22.08 -7.58 23.12
C TYR A 305 23.21 -6.66 22.65
N GLU A 306 24.24 -6.45 23.47
CA GLU A 306 25.39 -5.58 23.16
C GLU A 306 24.99 -4.15 22.76
N ILE A 307 23.88 -3.64 23.32
CA ILE A 307 23.32 -2.31 23.02
C ILE A 307 24.09 -1.19 23.74
N THR A 308 24.73 -1.48 24.88
CA THR A 308 25.47 -0.47 25.64
C THR A 308 26.60 0.15 24.83
N SER A 309 27.45 -0.66 24.18
CA SER A 309 28.55 -0.18 23.35
C SER A 309 28.08 0.61 22.15
N VAL A 310 26.93 0.24 21.58
CA VAL A 310 26.30 0.97 20.49
C VAL A 310 25.88 2.37 20.92
N ILE A 311 25.20 2.48 22.07
CA ILE A 311 24.74 3.79 22.58
C ILE A 311 25.94 4.69 22.88
N GLU A 312 27.03 4.12 23.40
CA GLU A 312 28.27 4.85 23.66
C GLU A 312 28.93 5.34 22.35
N GLU A 313 29.04 4.47 21.34
CA GLU A 313 29.56 4.83 20.00
C GLU A 313 28.69 5.92 19.33
N GLU A 314 27.36 5.79 19.36
CA GLU A 314 26.44 6.80 18.85
C GLU A 314 26.60 8.15 19.57
N ALA A 315 26.86 8.13 20.89
CA ALA A 315 27.09 9.35 21.66
C ALA A 315 28.41 10.02 21.29
N GLU A 316 29.48 9.26 21.08
CA GLU A 316 30.77 9.77 20.62
C GLU A 316 30.68 10.38 19.21
N GLU A 317 30.03 9.70 18.25
CA GLU A 317 29.78 10.23 16.90
C GLU A 317 28.99 11.54 16.93
N HIS A 318 28.04 11.66 17.86
CA HIS A 318 27.27 12.88 18.06
C HIS A 318 28.13 14.04 18.57
N GLU A 319 29.02 13.80 19.53
CA GLU A 319 29.94 14.81 20.06
C GLU A 319 30.91 15.32 18.99
N GLU A 320 31.39 14.44 18.10
CA GLU A 320 32.28 14.82 16.99
C GLU A 320 31.57 15.73 15.95
N LEU A 321 30.32 15.40 15.59
CA LEU A 321 29.54 16.19 14.63
C LEU A 321 29.21 17.60 15.14
N GLU A 322 28.91 17.75 16.44
CA GLU A 322 28.66 19.07 17.04
C GLU A 322 29.93 19.95 17.05
N PHE A 323 31.12 19.34 17.15
CA PHE A 323 32.39 20.07 17.12
C PHE A 323 32.68 20.66 15.72
N ASP A 324 32.49 19.87 14.66
CA ASP A 324 32.74 20.29 13.27
C ASP A 324 31.79 21.42 12.81
N GLU A 325 30.51 21.40 13.23
CA GLU A 325 29.57 22.49 12.92
C GLU A 325 30.00 23.81 13.60
N SER A 326 30.62 23.74 14.79
CA SER A 326 31.05 24.92 15.53
C SER A 326 32.31 25.59 14.94
N GLU A 327 33.18 24.85 14.24
CA GLU A 327 34.40 25.39 13.61
C GLU A 327 34.16 25.98 12.21
N SER A 328 33.02 25.67 11.57
CA SER A 328 32.75 26.03 10.17
C SER A 328 32.01 27.36 9.95
N VAL A 329 31.79 28.15 11.01
CA VAL A 329 31.14 29.47 10.95
C VAL A 329 32.19 30.61 11.08
N PRO A 330 32.68 31.19 9.97
CA PRO A 330 33.58 32.36 9.99
C PRO A 330 32.89 33.69 10.32
#